data_AF-A0A8J6T331-F1
#
_entry.id   AF-A0A8J6T331-F1
#
_cell.length_a   1.000
_cell.length_b   1.000
_cell.length_c   1.000
_cell.angle_alpha   90.00
_cell.angle_beta   90.00
_cell.angle_gamma   90.00
#
_symmetry.space_group_name_H-M   'P 1'
#
loop_
_entity.id
_entity.type
_entity.pdbx_description
1 polymer ?
#
loop_
_entity_poly.entity_id
_entity_poly.type
_entity_poly.pdbx_seq_one_letter_code
_entity_poly.pdbx_strand_id
1 'polypeptide(L)'
;MTDRKLLELSARHKQMARLLVGGHSQSEIGRLLEMHKSTVSRYVHDPLIVQEMKRLQEMADVNAVACVPGIPEKIREAAQKGIEILKEILSDTRDTPEIQRLKLNAALEVLSRAGYGPVKQVKIDQSSVFTHFTPEDIDDLKRRAVEEGLAPVSALNAHLVVDAEVIETGETHSEDAKGNSENPEKV
;
A
#
# COMPACT_ATOMS: atom_id res chain seq x y z
N MET A 1 -21.41 21.21 12.57
CA MET A 1 -21.66 19.86 13.12
C MET A 1 -22.61 19.14 12.18
N THR A 2 -22.06 18.36 11.25
CA THR A 2 -22.86 17.50 10.36
C THR A 2 -22.50 16.08 10.70
N ASP A 3 -23.52 15.36 11.14
CA ASP A 3 -23.53 14.01 11.65
C ASP A 3 -22.47 13.07 11.04
N ARG A 4 -21.66 12.49 11.93
CA ARG A 4 -21.08 11.16 11.75
C ARG A 4 -22.24 10.14 11.69
N LYS A 5 -23.07 10.17 10.64
CA LYS A 5 -23.80 9.00 10.22
C LYS A 5 -22.76 7.99 9.79
N LEU A 6 -22.87 6.78 10.30
CA LEU A 6 -22.20 5.59 9.77
C LEU A 6 -22.22 5.70 8.24
N LEU A 7 -21.04 5.97 7.65
CA LEU A 7 -20.89 6.22 6.21
C LEU A 7 -21.03 4.88 5.49
N GLU A 8 -22.24 4.37 5.44
CA GLU A 8 -22.55 3.18 4.68
C GLU A 8 -22.37 3.48 3.19
N LEU A 9 -21.63 2.62 2.48
CA LEU A 9 -21.59 2.71 1.03
C LEU A 9 -23.00 2.59 0.46
N SER A 10 -23.40 3.57 -0.34
CA SER A 10 -24.56 3.48 -1.21
C SER A 10 -24.49 2.24 -2.10
N ALA A 11 -25.64 1.69 -2.48
CA ALA A 11 -25.73 0.56 -3.41
C ALA A 11 -24.95 0.80 -4.71
N ARG A 12 -24.91 2.05 -5.19
CA ARG A 12 -24.16 2.43 -6.40
C ARG A 12 -22.64 2.34 -6.21
N HIS A 13 -22.13 2.74 -5.03
CA HIS A 13 -20.71 2.60 -4.69
C HIS A 13 -20.31 1.13 -4.51
N LYS A 14 -21.18 0.31 -3.91
CA LYS A 14 -20.96 -1.14 -3.82
C LYS A 14 -20.90 -1.78 -5.21
N GLN A 15 -21.79 -1.38 -6.12
CA GLN A 15 -21.77 -1.87 -7.49
C GLN A 15 -20.51 -1.42 -8.25
N MET A 16 -20.07 -0.18 -8.05
CA MET A 16 -18.81 0.32 -8.59
C MET A 16 -17.61 -0.51 -8.11
N ALA A 17 -17.51 -0.77 -6.80
CA ALA A 17 -16.44 -1.60 -6.23
C ALA A 17 -16.41 -3.02 -6.82
N ARG A 18 -17.58 -3.65 -7.01
CA ARG A 18 -17.68 -4.97 -7.68
C ARG A 18 -17.17 -4.94 -9.11
N LEU A 19 -17.56 -3.92 -9.88
CA LEU A 19 -17.13 -3.80 -11.28
C LEU A 19 -15.62 -3.53 -11.38
N LEU A 20 -15.05 -2.77 -10.45
CA LEU A 20 -13.60 -2.53 -10.37
C LEU A 20 -12.83 -3.80 -10.06
N VAL A 21 -13.24 -4.57 -9.04
CA VAL A 21 -12.63 -5.87 -8.71
C VAL A 21 -12.81 -6.88 -9.85
N GLY A 22 -13.92 -6.80 -10.58
CA GLY A 22 -14.16 -7.57 -11.80
C GLY A 22 -13.31 -7.17 -13.02
N GLY A 23 -12.46 -6.14 -12.90
CA GLY A 23 -11.53 -5.73 -13.95
C GLY A 23 -12.10 -4.77 -15.00
N HIS A 24 -13.27 -4.16 -14.77
CA HIS A 24 -13.81 -3.17 -15.69
C HIS A 24 -13.07 -1.83 -15.60
N SER A 25 -12.87 -1.19 -16.75
CA SER A 25 -12.28 0.14 -16.81
C SER A 25 -13.24 1.21 -16.26
N GLN A 26 -12.71 2.30 -15.72
CA GLN A 26 -13.52 3.40 -15.19
C GLN A 26 -14.46 4.01 -16.25
N SER A 27 -14.06 3.98 -17.52
CA SER A 27 -14.88 4.43 -18.66
C SER A 27 -16.07 3.50 -18.92
N GLU A 28 -15.90 2.18 -18.76
CA GLU A 28 -16.99 1.20 -18.87
C GLU A 28 -17.96 1.31 -17.68
N ILE A 29 -17.42 1.46 -16.48
CA ILE A 29 -18.23 1.66 -15.27
C ILE A 29 -19.07 2.93 -15.37
N GLY A 30 -18.50 4.02 -15.87
CA GLY A 30 -19.24 5.25 -16.12
C GLY A 30 -20.41 5.05 -17.09
N ARG A 31 -20.21 4.27 -18.17
CA ARG A 31 -21.28 3.90 -19.10
C ARG A 31 -22.36 3.03 -18.45
N LEU A 32 -21.97 2.01 -17.69
CA LEU A 32 -22.89 1.06 -17.06
C LEU A 32 -23.70 1.66 -15.91
N LEU A 33 -23.11 2.58 -15.16
CA LEU A 33 -23.76 3.23 -14.03
C LEU A 33 -24.38 4.57 -14.37
N GLU A 34 -24.35 5.00 -15.64
CA GLU A 34 -24.83 6.30 -16.11
C GLU A 34 -24.19 7.47 -15.34
N MET A 35 -22.87 7.43 -15.19
CA MET A 35 -22.08 8.44 -14.48
C MET A 35 -20.94 8.93 -15.35
N HIS A 36 -20.58 10.21 -15.20
CA HIS A 36 -19.41 10.74 -15.87
C HIS A 36 -18.13 10.09 -15.32
N LYS A 37 -17.16 9.80 -16.21
CA LYS A 37 -15.88 9.14 -15.87
C LYS A 37 -15.13 9.83 -14.73
N SER A 38 -15.13 11.17 -14.70
CA SER A 38 -14.46 11.93 -13.63
C SER A 38 -15.06 11.63 -12.25
N THR A 39 -16.37 11.38 -12.19
CA THR A 39 -17.06 11.03 -10.95
C THR A 39 -16.61 9.65 -10.45
N VAL A 40 -16.49 8.67 -11.36
CA VAL A 40 -15.97 7.34 -11.04
C VAL A 40 -14.53 7.42 -10.53
N SER A 41 -13.68 8.19 -11.22
CA SER A 41 -12.28 8.40 -10.81
C SER A 41 -12.18 8.99 -9.39
N ARG A 42 -13.03 9.97 -9.04
CA ARG A 42 -13.05 10.53 -7.68
C ARG A 42 -13.41 9.48 -6.62
N TYR A 43 -14.39 8.63 -6.90
CA TYR A 43 -14.86 7.61 -5.98
C TYR A 43 -13.89 6.43 -5.82
N VAL A 44 -13.09 6.10 -6.84
CA VAL A 44 -12.08 5.04 -6.76
C VAL A 44 -11.04 5.30 -5.67
N HIS A 45 -10.74 6.57 -5.39
CA HIS A 45 -9.79 6.98 -4.35
C HIS A 45 -10.44 7.23 -2.98
N ASP A 46 -11.76 7.06 -2.87
CA ASP A 46 -12.46 7.19 -1.59
C ASP A 46 -12.06 6.04 -0.65
N PRO A 47 -11.57 6.32 0.57
CA PRO A 47 -11.15 5.29 1.52
C PRO A 47 -12.20 4.20 1.76
N LEU A 48 -13.49 4.55 1.73
CA LEU A 48 -14.57 3.59 1.96
C LEU A 48 -14.71 2.60 0.80
N ILE A 49 -14.57 3.09 -0.44
CA ILE A 49 -14.63 2.24 -1.64
C ILE A 49 -13.38 1.38 -1.73
N VAL A 50 -12.20 1.92 -1.39
CA VAL A 50 -10.95 1.15 -1.32
C VAL A 50 -11.07 0.01 -0.30
N GLN A 51 -11.66 0.29 0.87
CA GLN A 51 -11.90 -0.75 1.88
C GLN A 51 -12.84 -1.85 1.37
N GLU A 52 -13.93 -1.48 0.70
CA GLU A 52 -14.87 -2.46 0.12
C GLU A 52 -14.23 -3.25 -1.03
N MET A 53 -13.42 -2.62 -1.88
CA MET A 53 -12.66 -3.29 -2.92
C MET A 53 -11.70 -4.32 -2.33
N LYS A 54 -10.97 -3.96 -1.27
CA LYS A 54 -10.07 -4.88 -0.56
C LYS A 54 -10.85 -6.07 0.01
N ARG A 55 -11.98 -5.82 0.67
CA ARG A 55 -12.86 -6.86 1.20
C ARG A 55 -13.37 -7.81 0.10
N LEU A 56 -13.78 -7.28 -1.04
CA LEU A 56 -14.23 -8.07 -2.19
C LEU A 56 -13.09 -8.88 -2.82
N GLN A 57 -11.89 -8.31 -2.90
CA GLN A 57 -10.70 -9.00 -3.39
C GLN A 57 -10.33 -10.16 -2.47
N GLU A 58 -10.30 -9.95 -1.15
CA GLU A 58 -10.04 -11.01 -0.17
C GLU A 58 -11.05 -12.14 -0.29
N MET A 59 -12.34 -11.82 -0.46
CA MET A 59 -13.37 -12.84 -0.72
C MET A 59 -13.15 -13.58 -2.04
N ALA A 60 -12.77 -12.87 -3.10
CA ALA A 60 -12.48 -13.48 -4.39
C ALA A 60 -11.27 -14.42 -4.30
N ASP A 61 -10.22 -14.03 -3.58
CA ASP A 61 -9.02 -14.83 -3.38
C ASP A 61 -9.31 -16.10 -2.56
N VAL A 62 -10.09 -15.97 -1.48
CA VAL A 62 -10.54 -17.14 -0.68
C VAL A 62 -11.38 -18.07 -1.54
N ASN A 63 -12.30 -17.53 -2.33
CA ASN A 63 -13.11 -18.34 -3.23
C ASN A 63 -12.26 -18.97 -4.34
N ALA A 64 -11.25 -18.30 -4.88
CA ALA A 64 -10.36 -18.88 -5.87
C ALA A 64 -9.61 -20.10 -5.32
N VAL A 65 -9.20 -20.05 -4.05
CA VAL A 65 -8.57 -21.19 -3.36
C VAL A 65 -9.59 -22.30 -3.06
N ALA A 66 -10.83 -21.95 -2.68
CA ALA A 66 -11.87 -22.91 -2.32
C ALA A 66 -12.56 -23.56 -3.53
N CYS A 67 -12.66 -22.86 -4.66
CA CYS A 67 -13.35 -23.31 -5.86
C CYS A 67 -12.56 -24.32 -6.67
N VAL A 68 -11.26 -24.51 -6.40
CA VAL A 68 -10.49 -25.59 -7.02
C VAL A 68 -10.46 -26.79 -6.06
N PRO A 69 -11.36 -27.77 -6.24
CA PRO A 69 -11.44 -28.91 -5.34
C PRO A 69 -10.11 -29.67 -5.33
N GLY A 70 -9.60 -29.94 -4.12
CA GLY A 70 -8.40 -30.74 -3.93
C GLY A 70 -7.08 -29.97 -3.90
N ILE A 71 -7.03 -28.67 -4.22
CA ILE A 71 -5.78 -27.90 -4.10
C ILE A 71 -5.35 -27.71 -2.64
N PRO A 72 -6.23 -27.24 -1.73
CA PRO A 72 -5.86 -27.09 -0.32
C PRO A 72 -5.37 -28.40 0.30
N GLU A 73 -6.03 -29.51 -0.04
CA GLU A 73 -5.67 -30.85 0.41
C GLU A 73 -4.31 -31.26 -0.13
N LYS A 74 -4.05 -31.05 -1.43
CA LYS A 74 -2.75 -31.33 -2.06
C LYS A 74 -1.63 -30.49 -1.47
N ILE A 75 -1.87 -29.21 -1.17
CA ILE A 75 -0.88 -28.33 -0.53
C ILE A 75 -0.55 -28.86 0.87
N ARG A 76 -1.56 -29.23 1.65
CA ARG A 76 -1.36 -29.82 2.98
C ARG A 76 -0.60 -31.15 2.91
N GLU A 77 -0.96 -32.02 1.98
CA GLU A 77 -0.26 -33.29 1.76
C GLU A 77 1.20 -33.06 1.33
N ALA A 78 1.45 -32.13 0.42
CA ALA A 78 2.79 -31.76 -0.02
C ALA A 78 3.62 -31.14 1.12
N ALA A 79 3.00 -30.32 1.98
CA ALA A 79 3.65 -29.75 3.16
C ALA A 79 4.05 -30.85 4.15
N GLN A 80 3.18 -31.84 4.39
CA GLN A 80 3.50 -32.98 5.24
C GLN A 80 4.67 -33.79 4.66
N LYS A 81 4.63 -34.11 3.37
CA LYS A 81 5.73 -34.81 2.68
C LYS A 81 7.03 -34.02 2.75
N GLY A 82 6.98 -32.71 2.58
CA GLY A 82 8.14 -31.83 2.68
C GLY A 82 8.79 -31.87 4.07
N ILE A 83 7.99 -31.94 5.14
CA ILE A 83 8.52 -32.08 6.51
C ILE A 83 9.21 -33.45 6.69
N GLU A 84 8.63 -34.53 6.17
CA GLU A 84 9.27 -35.85 6.25
C GLU A 84 10.60 -35.89 5.48
N ILE A 85 10.67 -35.30 4.29
CA ILE A 85 11.92 -35.17 3.52
C ILE A 85 12.98 -34.38 4.31
N LEU A 86 12.58 -33.29 4.97
CA LEU A 86 13.53 -32.53 5.81
C LEU A 86 14.05 -33.38 6.98
N LYS A 87 13.20 -34.22 7.61
CA LYS A 87 13.64 -35.15 8.66
C LYS A 87 14.60 -36.22 8.11
N GLU A 88 14.34 -36.75 6.93
CA GLU A 88 15.21 -37.72 6.27
C GLU A 88 16.60 -37.12 5.98
N ILE A 89 16.64 -35.89 5.44
CA ILE A 89 17.89 -35.15 5.20
C ILE A 89 18.66 -34.96 6.51
N LEU A 90 17.97 -34.57 7.59
CA LEU A 90 18.60 -34.37 8.91
C LEU A 90 19.11 -35.67 9.54
N SER A 91 18.46 -36.80 9.25
CA SER A 91 18.80 -38.12 9.79
C SER A 91 19.83 -38.88 8.94
N ASP A 92 20.23 -38.32 7.80
CA ASP A 92 21.24 -38.91 6.92
C ASP A 92 22.57 -39.09 7.68
N THR A 93 23.20 -40.26 7.57
CA THR A 93 24.45 -40.57 8.28
C THR A 93 25.70 -40.19 7.50
N ARG A 94 25.56 -39.79 6.24
CA ARG A 94 26.69 -39.38 5.39
C ARG A 94 27.29 -38.06 5.87
N ASP A 95 28.61 -38.00 5.85
CA ASP A 95 29.38 -36.86 6.36
C ASP A 95 30.21 -36.15 5.27
N THR A 96 29.67 -36.07 4.06
CA THR A 96 30.29 -35.28 3.00
C THR A 96 29.98 -33.79 3.19
N PRO A 97 30.87 -32.86 2.80
CA PRO A 97 30.64 -31.42 2.94
C PRO A 97 29.34 -30.93 2.28
N GLU A 98 28.94 -31.55 1.18
CA GLU A 98 27.70 -31.25 0.46
C GLU A 98 26.47 -31.63 1.29
N ILE A 99 26.48 -32.81 1.92
CA ILE A 99 25.39 -33.28 2.79
C ILE A 99 25.34 -32.48 4.08
N GLN A 100 26.48 -32.09 4.66
CA GLN A 100 26.51 -31.21 5.82
C GLN A 100 25.87 -29.85 5.53
N ARG A 101 26.14 -29.24 4.37
CA ARG A 101 25.48 -27.99 3.94
C ARG A 101 23.98 -28.17 3.76
N LEU A 102 23.57 -29.29 3.15
CA LEU A 102 22.15 -29.60 2.96
C LEU A 102 21.43 -29.78 4.30
N LYS A 103 22.04 -30.50 5.26
CA LYS A 103 21.55 -30.66 6.64
C LYS A 103 21.42 -29.34 7.37
N LEU A 104 22.42 -28.46 7.25
CA LEU A 104 22.38 -27.13 7.86
C LEU A 104 21.20 -26.31 7.33
N ASN A 105 21.01 -26.28 6.00
CA ASN A 105 19.90 -25.56 5.38
C ASN A 105 18.54 -26.15 5.81
N ALA A 106 18.42 -27.48 5.85
CA ALA A 106 17.22 -28.15 6.34
C ALA A 106 16.93 -27.81 7.81
N ALA A 107 17.96 -27.78 8.67
CA ALA A 107 17.83 -27.42 10.08
C ALA A 107 17.38 -25.97 10.25
N LEU A 108 17.96 -25.03 9.50
CA LEU A 108 17.58 -23.62 9.54
C LEU A 108 16.13 -23.40 9.10
N GLU A 109 15.66 -24.10 8.05
CA GLU A 109 14.27 -24.06 7.62
C GLU A 109 13.31 -24.57 8.70
N VAL A 110 13.64 -25.68 9.36
CA VAL A 110 12.84 -26.24 10.47
C VAL A 110 12.81 -25.26 11.65
N LEU A 111 13.95 -24.72 12.05
CA LEU A 111 14.05 -23.75 13.16
C LEU A 111 13.28 -22.46 12.85
N SER A 112 13.40 -21.95 11.63
CA SER A 112 12.68 -20.76 11.17
C SER A 112 11.16 -20.93 11.27
N ARG A 113 10.63 -22.09 10.83
CA ARG A 113 9.20 -22.42 10.92
C ARG A 113 8.72 -22.70 12.34
N ALA A 114 9.60 -23.17 13.22
CA ALA A 114 9.32 -23.31 14.65
C ALA A 114 9.36 -21.97 15.41
N GLY A 115 9.63 -20.85 14.74
CA GLY A 115 9.65 -19.51 15.35
C GLY A 115 11.02 -19.07 15.87
N TYR A 116 12.07 -19.88 15.68
CA TYR A 116 13.45 -19.51 16.01
C TYR A 116 14.17 -18.81 14.85
N GLY A 117 13.41 -18.30 13.88
CA GLY A 117 13.95 -17.55 12.75
C GLY A 117 14.51 -16.19 13.18
N PRO A 118 15.44 -15.62 12.40
CA PRO A 118 15.96 -14.29 12.65
C PRO A 118 14.82 -13.26 12.68
N VAL A 119 14.86 -12.35 13.67
CA VAL A 119 13.87 -11.29 13.82
C VAL A 119 13.89 -10.41 12.57
N LYS A 120 12.80 -10.40 11.80
CA LYS A 120 12.66 -9.50 10.65
C LYS A 120 12.60 -8.06 11.17
N GLN A 121 13.63 -7.28 10.89
CA GLN A 121 13.59 -5.84 11.11
C GLN A 121 12.62 -5.22 10.10
N VAL A 122 11.42 -4.86 10.57
CA VAL A 122 10.47 -4.09 9.77
C VAL A 122 11.01 -2.67 9.68
N LYS A 123 11.56 -2.31 8.51
CA LYS A 123 11.83 -0.91 8.20
C LYS A 123 10.48 -0.24 8.00
N ILE A 124 10.03 0.49 9.01
CA ILE A 124 8.90 1.40 8.88
C ILE A 124 9.47 2.64 8.20
N ASP A 125 9.34 2.69 6.88
CA ASP A 125 9.53 3.95 6.16
C ASP A 125 8.39 4.86 6.61
N GLN A 126 8.69 5.77 7.54
CA GLN A 126 7.80 6.85 7.95
C GLN A 126 7.65 7.81 6.75
N SER A 127 6.86 7.43 5.75
CA SER A 127 6.37 8.38 4.76
C SER A 127 5.47 9.36 5.52
N SER A 128 6.07 10.50 5.89
CA SER A 128 5.48 11.72 6.42
C SER A 128 3.99 11.59 6.71
N VAL A 129 3.68 11.19 7.94
CA VAL A 129 2.37 11.46 8.53
C VAL A 129 2.22 12.98 8.51
N PHE A 130 1.64 13.53 7.44
CA PHE A 130 1.17 14.90 7.40
C PHE A 130 -0.05 14.97 8.32
N THR A 131 0.19 15.03 9.62
CA THR A 131 -0.80 15.55 10.57
C THR A 131 -1.05 17.00 10.17
N HIS A 132 -2.19 17.26 9.54
CA HIS A 132 -2.70 18.62 9.39
C HIS A 132 -3.07 19.14 10.78
N PHE A 133 -2.10 19.75 11.46
CA PHE A 133 -2.39 20.45 12.70
C PHE A 133 -3.18 21.71 12.38
N THR A 134 -4.33 21.85 13.03
CA THR A 134 -5.02 23.12 13.07
C THR A 134 -4.22 24.11 13.94
N PRO A 135 -4.37 25.43 13.77
CA PRO A 135 -3.73 26.41 14.64
C PRO A 135 -4.01 26.14 16.13
N GLU A 136 -5.21 25.66 16.44
CA GLU A 136 -5.62 25.26 17.79
C GLU A 136 -4.81 24.08 18.32
N ASP A 137 -4.53 23.06 17.48
CA ASP A 137 -3.71 21.92 17.88
C ASP A 137 -2.26 22.32 18.18
N ILE A 138 -1.74 23.30 17.43
CA ILE A 138 -0.39 23.83 17.63
C ILE A 138 -0.30 24.56 18.97
N ASP A 139 -1.31 25.35 19.32
CA ASP A 139 -1.34 26.07 20.59
C ASP A 139 -1.55 25.12 21.79
N ASP A 140 -2.35 24.07 21.62
CA ASP A 140 -2.46 22.96 22.57
C ASP A 140 -1.13 22.22 22.76
N LEU A 141 -0.36 22.03 21.68
CA LEU A 141 0.95 21.39 21.74
C LEU A 141 1.96 22.27 22.49
N LYS A 142 1.98 23.59 22.21
CA LYS A 142 2.84 24.56 22.90
C LYS A 142 2.54 24.59 24.39
N ARG A 143 1.26 24.63 24.76
CA ARG A 143 0.83 24.62 26.17
C ARG A 143 1.34 23.39 26.90
N ARG A 144 1.14 22.20 26.32
CA ARG A 144 1.63 20.94 26.90
C ARG A 144 3.16 20.89 27.01
N ALA A 145 3.88 21.38 26.00
CA ALA A 145 5.34 21.44 26.05
C ALA A 145 5.86 22.36 27.17
N VAL A 146 5.15 23.45 27.49
CA VAL A 146 5.49 24.33 28.62
C VAL A 146 5.15 23.66 29.95
N GLU A 147 3.99 23.01 30.06
CA GLU A 147 3.57 22.28 31.27
C GLU A 147 4.53 21.13 31.63
N GLU A 148 5.05 20.44 30.62
CA GLU A 148 6.02 19.35 30.77
C GLU A 148 7.46 19.85 30.94
N GLY A 149 7.70 21.16 30.89
CA GLY A 149 9.03 21.78 31.06
C GLY A 149 9.98 21.60 29.87
N LEU A 150 9.44 21.18 28.71
CA LEU A 150 10.19 20.97 27.47
C LEU A 150 10.40 22.28 26.68
N ALA A 151 9.63 23.33 26.97
CA ALA A 151 9.75 24.64 26.33
C ALA A 151 9.58 25.81 27.31
N PRO A 152 10.25 26.96 27.09
CA PRO A 152 10.06 28.16 27.90
C PRO A 152 8.72 28.84 27.64
N VAL A 153 8.15 29.48 28.67
CA VAL A 153 6.83 30.16 28.64
C VAL A 153 6.72 31.23 27.53
N SER A 154 7.83 31.77 27.05
CA SER A 154 7.88 32.71 25.92
C SER A 154 7.38 32.13 24.59
N ALA A 155 7.33 30.81 24.46
CA ALA A 155 6.83 30.13 23.26
C ALA A 155 5.31 30.30 23.04
N LEU A 156 4.55 30.69 24.07
CA LEU A 156 3.10 30.93 23.98
C LEU A 156 2.74 32.23 23.24
N ASN A 157 3.67 33.19 23.15
CA ASN A 157 3.43 34.53 22.57
C ASN A 157 4.24 34.79 21.29
N ALA A 158 4.90 33.78 20.73
CA ALA A 158 5.64 33.92 19.49
C ALA A 158 4.65 33.99 18.31
N HIS A 159 4.34 35.21 17.87
CA HIS A 159 3.66 35.46 16.60
C HIS A 159 4.62 35.02 15.48
N LEU A 160 4.45 33.79 14.99
CA LEU A 160 5.21 33.30 13.84
C LEU A 160 4.74 34.07 12.61
N VAL A 161 5.53 35.08 12.22
CA VAL A 161 5.56 35.56 10.84
C VAL A 161 6.15 34.40 10.04
N VAL A 162 5.27 33.56 9.47
CA VAL A 162 5.69 32.62 8.44
C VAL A 162 5.82 33.48 7.18
N ASP A 163 7.05 33.89 6.87
CA ASP A 163 7.36 34.45 5.56
C ASP A 163 7.06 33.37 4.52
N ALA A 164 5.87 33.45 3.94
CA ALA A 164 5.48 32.65 2.80
C ALA A 164 6.30 33.17 1.61
N GLU A 165 7.41 32.51 1.29
CA GLU A 165 8.04 32.67 -0.01
C GLU A 165 7.02 32.25 -1.08
N VAL A 166 6.48 33.26 -1.76
CA VAL A 166 5.68 33.11 -2.97
C VAL A 166 6.59 32.50 -4.02
N ILE A 167 6.37 31.21 -4.33
CA ILE A 167 6.97 30.59 -5.52
C ILE A 167 6.27 31.21 -6.73
N GLU A 168 6.90 32.22 -7.34
CA GLU A 168 6.49 32.77 -8.63
C GLU A 168 6.54 31.64 -9.68
N THR A 169 5.36 31.20 -10.11
CA THR A 169 5.22 30.35 -11.30
C THR A 169 5.61 31.18 -12.51
N GLY A 170 6.84 30.98 -12.98
CA GLY A 170 7.38 31.57 -14.20
C GLY A 170 6.48 31.32 -15.40
N GLU A 171 6.20 32.42 -16.07
CA GLU A 171 5.30 32.57 -17.20
C GLU A 171 5.70 31.74 -18.42
N THR A 172 4.66 31.30 -19.11
CA THR A 172 4.67 30.75 -20.46
C THR A 172 5.20 31.78 -21.46
N HIS A 173 6.32 31.48 -22.14
CA HIS A 173 6.67 32.12 -23.40
C HIS A 173 6.38 31.20 -24.58
N SER A 174 5.36 31.61 -25.33
CA SER A 174 5.11 31.28 -26.72
C SER A 174 6.22 31.84 -27.61
N GLU A 175 6.78 31.03 -28.52
CA GLU A 175 7.35 31.51 -29.77
C GLU A 175 6.97 30.58 -30.92
N ASP A 176 6.20 31.15 -31.85
CA ASP A 176 5.79 30.54 -33.11
C ASP A 176 6.90 30.57 -34.17
N ALA A 177 6.96 29.46 -34.92
CA ALA A 177 7.14 29.36 -36.38
C ALA A 177 8.27 30.12 -37.12
N LYS A 178 9.14 29.33 -37.78
CA LYS A 178 9.69 29.40 -39.17
C LYS A 178 10.73 28.26 -39.28
N GLY A 179 10.77 27.36 -40.26
CA GLY A 179 10.54 27.46 -41.71
C GLY A 179 11.86 27.10 -42.42
N ASN A 180 11.80 26.22 -43.44
CA ASN A 180 12.88 25.80 -44.37
C ASN A 180 13.99 24.88 -43.82
N SER A 181 14.66 24.00 -44.57
CA SER A 181 14.51 23.39 -45.91
C SER A 181 15.75 22.47 -46.09
N GLU A 182 15.68 21.55 -47.05
CA GLU A 182 16.82 20.87 -47.69
C GLU A 182 17.53 19.73 -46.93
N ASN A 183 17.29 18.50 -47.43
CA ASN A 183 18.22 17.39 -47.31
C ASN A 183 18.55 16.91 -48.73
N PRO A 184 19.78 17.09 -49.24
CA PRO A 184 20.21 16.47 -50.47
C PRO A 184 21.02 15.18 -50.24
N GLU A 185 20.75 14.20 -51.10
CA GLU A 185 21.66 13.20 -51.69
C GLU A 185 22.36 12.17 -50.77
N LYS A 186 21.99 10.89 -50.91
CA LYS A 186 22.62 9.87 -51.79
C LYS A 186 24.10 9.61 -51.50
N VAL A 187 24.40 8.41 -51.00
CA VAL A 187 25.19 7.36 -51.69
C VAL A 187 24.64 6.00 -51.27
#